data_AF-A0A3D0X2I7-F1
#
_entry.id   AF-A0A3D0X2I7-F1
#
_cell.length_a   1.000
_cell.length_b   1.000
_cell.length_c   1.000
_cell.angle_alpha   90.00
_cell.angle_beta   90.00
_cell.angle_gamma   90.00
#
_symmetry.space_group_name_H-M   'P 1'
#
loop_
_entity.id
_entity.type
_entity.pdbx_description
1 polymer ?
#
loop_
_entity_poly.entity_id
_entity_poly.type
_entity_poly.pdbx_seq_one_letter_code
_entity_poly.pdbx_strand_id
1 'polypeptide(L)'
;MKAKRAYKDSLFRDIFNDKRRLQQIYKALTGKPIPLKDIKITTLRGTFFEDIKNDVSFMAGNRHIVLMEHQSTLSENLPLRMLWYIAKLYRQRVNSDAPYKKARVPLPAPHFYVFYNGTSAAPDKWTMRLSDSFEENEHTLELVVTAYNINYAENKELLEKCHDLKCYSIFIDRVRHELAAGQTLRQAVVSAIRYCKENDLLTDYFARKEQEEVFDMVNFKWDWNRAMEVRVAEAVEEAVKEAVKEATTKATEKATDAKTTEVVLNMLQEHEPYEKISRLASTPLENVRRIAKMNNLAYN
;
A
#
# COMPACT_ATOMS: atom_id res chain seq x y z
N MET A 1 27.16 15.44 1.35
CA MET A 1 26.16 15.62 2.43
C MET A 1 24.78 15.30 1.86
N LYS A 2 24.07 14.28 2.36
CA LYS A 2 22.67 14.02 1.96
C LYS A 2 21.82 15.19 2.48
N ALA A 3 21.16 15.91 1.58
CA ALA A 3 20.18 16.91 1.97
C ALA A 3 19.14 16.27 2.90
N LYS A 4 18.98 16.85 4.11
CA LYS A 4 17.90 16.49 5.03
C LYS A 4 16.59 16.72 4.26
N ARG A 5 15.88 15.65 3.90
CA ARG A 5 14.54 15.75 3.29
C ARG A 5 13.66 16.57 4.23
N ALA A 6 13.32 17.79 3.85
CA ALA A 6 12.30 18.56 4.55
C ALA A 6 10.95 17.87 4.27
N TYR A 7 10.41 17.20 5.28
CA TYR A 7 9.16 16.46 5.19
C TYR A 7 8.00 17.41 4.89
N LYS A 8 7.33 17.23 3.75
CA LYS A 8 6.15 18.02 3.35
C LYS A 8 4.85 17.28 3.68
N ASP A 9 3.87 18.00 4.22
CA ASP A 9 2.52 17.48 4.41
C ASP A 9 1.89 17.19 3.03
N SER A 10 1.08 16.14 2.95
CA SER A 10 0.29 15.92 1.73
C SER A 10 -0.73 17.04 1.54
N LEU A 11 -1.14 17.27 0.29
CA LEU A 11 -2.21 18.23 -0.02
C LEU A 11 -3.49 17.94 0.79
N PHE A 12 -3.87 16.67 0.91
CA PHE A 12 -5.02 16.26 1.73
C PHE A 12 -4.88 16.71 3.17
N ARG A 13 -3.72 16.40 3.79
CA ARG A 13 -3.45 16.80 5.17
C ARG A 13 -3.48 18.32 5.32
N ASP A 14 -2.87 19.06 4.40
CA ASP A 14 -2.85 20.53 4.47
C ASP A 14 -4.25 21.15 4.31
N ILE A 15 -5.09 20.63 3.42
CA ILE A 15 -6.49 21.06 3.26
C ILE A 15 -7.32 20.76 4.52
N PHE A 16 -7.24 19.53 5.02
CA PHE A 16 -8.11 19.02 6.09
C PHE A 16 -7.53 19.20 7.50
N ASN A 17 -6.35 19.80 7.65
CA ASN A 17 -5.86 20.29 8.94
C ASN A 17 -6.58 21.59 9.38
N ASP A 18 -7.89 21.64 9.14
CA ASP A 18 -8.80 22.74 9.44
C ASP A 18 -10.03 22.21 10.18
N LYS A 19 -10.38 22.83 11.32
CA LYS A 19 -11.47 22.34 12.17
C LYS A 19 -12.83 22.36 11.49
N ARG A 20 -13.10 23.34 10.62
CA ARG A 20 -14.41 23.49 9.95
C ARG A 20 -14.58 22.37 8.93
N ARG A 21 -13.54 22.07 8.15
CA ARG A 21 -13.57 20.94 7.20
C ARG A 21 -13.69 19.60 7.92
N LEU A 22 -12.96 19.40 9.02
CA LEU A 22 -13.07 18.17 9.83
C LEU A 22 -14.45 17.98 10.46
N GLN A 23 -15.11 19.07 10.87
CA GLN A 23 -16.50 19.02 11.33
C GLN A 23 -17.45 18.51 10.23
N GLN A 24 -17.28 18.98 8.99
CA GLN A 24 -18.09 18.52 7.85
C GLN A 24 -17.81 17.04 7.53
N ILE A 25 -16.53 16.62 7.52
CA ILE A 25 -16.17 15.20 7.36
C ILE A 25 -16.82 14.36 8.46
N TYR A 26 -16.73 14.77 9.73
CA TYR A 26 -17.32 14.02 10.83
C TYR A 26 -18.84 13.86 10.68
N LYS A 27 -19.54 14.94 10.31
CA LYS A 27 -20.98 14.91 10.06
C LYS A 27 -21.31 13.96 8.90
N ALA A 28 -20.56 14.02 7.81
CA ALA A 28 -20.77 13.16 6.64
C ALA A 28 -20.54 11.68 6.95
N LEU A 29 -19.49 11.36 7.71
CA LEU A 29 -19.14 9.98 8.09
C LEU A 29 -20.10 9.37 9.11
N THR A 30 -20.56 10.16 10.09
CA THR A 30 -21.31 9.64 11.25
C THR A 30 -22.80 9.96 11.23
N GLY A 31 -23.24 10.87 10.35
CA GLY A 31 -24.59 11.43 10.34
C GLY A 31 -24.88 12.38 11.52
N LYS A 32 -23.91 12.61 12.42
CA LYS A 32 -24.13 13.36 13.66
C LYS A 32 -23.48 14.74 13.60
N PRO A 33 -24.21 15.81 13.95
CA PRO A 33 -23.59 17.12 14.08
C PRO A 33 -22.64 17.15 15.29
N ILE A 34 -21.67 18.06 15.26
CA ILE A 34 -20.78 18.33 16.38
C ILE A 34 -20.42 19.82 16.41
N PRO A 35 -20.39 20.50 17.57
CA PRO A 35 -19.91 21.87 17.68
C PRO A 35 -18.42 22.00 17.32
N LEU A 36 -18.04 23.10 16.68
CA LEU A 36 -16.65 23.34 16.25
C LEU A 36 -15.65 23.36 17.43
N LYS A 37 -16.10 23.84 18.60
CA LYS A 37 -15.30 23.86 19.84
C LYS A 37 -14.90 22.47 20.32
N ASP A 38 -15.69 21.45 19.99
CA ASP A 38 -15.48 20.06 20.39
C ASP A 38 -14.60 19.30 19.38
N ILE A 39 -14.17 19.98 18.30
CA ILE A 39 -13.15 19.49 17.38
C ILE A 39 -11.77 19.94 17.87
N LYS A 40 -10.90 18.96 18.15
CA LYS A 40 -9.49 19.20 18.51
C LYS A 40 -8.58 18.34 17.66
N ILE A 41 -7.80 18.98 16.79
CA ILE A 41 -6.81 18.30 15.95
C ILE A 41 -5.74 17.67 16.85
N THR A 42 -5.45 16.41 16.62
CA THR A 42 -4.43 15.63 17.35
C THR A 42 -3.47 14.89 16.42
N THR A 43 -3.46 15.25 15.13
CA THR A 43 -2.54 14.73 14.13
C THR A 43 -1.09 14.75 14.63
N LEU A 44 -0.40 13.64 14.45
CA LEU A 44 1.00 13.52 14.86
C LEU A 44 1.88 14.44 13.99
N ARG A 45 2.82 15.14 14.65
CA ARG A 45 3.73 16.10 13.99
C ARG A 45 4.90 15.43 13.26
N GLY A 46 5.16 14.14 13.49
CA GLY A 46 6.24 13.37 12.84
C GLY A 46 5.71 12.31 11.87
N THR A 47 6.60 11.73 11.07
CA THR A 47 6.28 10.58 10.23
C THR A 47 6.15 9.33 11.09
N PHE A 48 5.23 8.45 10.72
CA PHE A 48 4.99 7.20 11.45
C PHE A 48 5.45 5.99 10.64
N PHE A 49 5.17 5.98 9.33
CA PHE A 49 5.49 4.87 8.43
C PHE A 49 6.29 5.30 7.20
N GLU A 50 6.05 6.51 6.67
CA GLU A 50 6.63 6.99 5.41
C GLU A 50 7.11 8.45 5.51
N ASP A 51 7.88 8.90 4.52
CA ASP A 51 8.30 10.29 4.36
C ASP A 51 7.12 11.27 4.09
N ILE A 52 5.93 10.77 3.73
CA ILE A 52 4.71 11.56 3.49
C ILE A 52 3.75 11.46 4.68
N LYS A 53 3.23 12.61 5.10
CA LYS A 53 2.15 12.72 6.08
C LYS A 53 0.80 12.87 5.37
N ASN A 54 0.10 11.75 5.21
CA ASN A 54 -1.22 11.63 4.57
C ASN A 54 -2.36 11.33 5.55
N ASP A 55 -2.07 11.43 6.84
CA ASP A 55 -3.02 11.22 7.92
C ASP A 55 -3.49 12.55 8.53
N VAL A 56 -4.73 12.55 9.00
CA VAL A 56 -5.28 13.58 9.88
C VAL A 56 -5.98 12.87 11.02
N SER A 57 -5.70 13.27 12.26
CA SER A 57 -6.46 12.79 13.42
C SER A 57 -6.97 13.93 14.27
N PHE A 58 -8.14 13.72 14.85
CA PHE A 58 -8.80 14.71 15.68
C PHE A 58 -9.72 14.06 16.69
N MET A 59 -10.00 14.79 17.77
CA MET A 59 -11.08 14.50 18.69
C MET A 59 -12.35 15.15 18.21
N ALA A 60 -13.43 14.39 18.27
CA ALA A 60 -14.80 14.84 18.12
C ALA A 60 -15.55 14.52 19.43
N GLY A 61 -15.57 15.47 20.36
CA GLY A 61 -16.03 15.23 21.73
C GLY A 61 -15.12 14.20 22.43
N ASN A 62 -15.67 13.03 22.78
CA ASN A 62 -14.91 11.92 23.38
C ASN A 62 -14.57 10.79 22.38
N ARG A 63 -14.71 11.02 21.07
CA ARG A 63 -14.32 10.06 20.03
C ARG A 63 -13.03 10.50 19.38
N HIS A 64 -12.13 9.54 19.13
CA HIS A 64 -10.93 9.77 18.36
C HIS A 64 -11.19 9.36 16.91
N ILE A 65 -11.05 10.29 15.97
CA ILE A 65 -11.19 10.01 14.55
C ILE A 65 -9.80 10.02 13.93
N VAL A 66 -9.47 8.97 13.17
CA VAL A 66 -8.26 8.88 12.37
C VAL A 66 -8.67 8.74 10.91
N LEU A 67 -8.23 9.68 10.10
CA LEU A 67 -8.42 9.73 8.66
C LEU A 67 -7.08 9.45 8.00
N MET A 68 -7.06 8.59 7.00
CA MET A 68 -5.90 8.40 6.15
C MET A 68 -6.29 8.44 4.69
N GLU A 69 -5.50 9.15 3.90
CA GLU A 69 -5.70 9.23 2.47
C GLU A 69 -4.77 8.24 1.75
N HIS A 70 -5.34 7.34 0.95
CA HIS A 70 -4.60 6.28 0.26
C HIS A 70 -4.73 6.46 -1.26
N GLN A 71 -3.65 6.84 -1.94
CA GLN A 71 -3.63 7.18 -3.37
C GLN A 71 -2.87 6.19 -4.26
N SER A 72 -2.29 5.14 -3.68
CA SER A 72 -1.57 4.10 -4.41
C SER A 72 -2.41 2.81 -4.49
N THR A 73 -1.78 1.70 -4.87
CA THR A 73 -2.39 0.35 -4.85
C THR A 73 -3.01 0.05 -3.49
N LEU A 74 -4.21 -0.53 -3.49
CA LEU A 74 -4.88 -0.98 -2.26
C LEU A 74 -3.93 -1.82 -1.40
N SER A 75 -3.88 -1.53 -0.11
CA SER A 75 -3.04 -2.26 0.85
C SER A 75 -3.93 -2.84 1.93
N GLU A 76 -3.96 -4.16 2.07
CA GLU A 76 -4.72 -4.84 3.12
C GLU A 76 -4.14 -4.60 4.52
N ASN A 77 -2.89 -4.13 4.60
CA ASN A 77 -2.17 -3.88 5.85
C ASN A 77 -2.52 -2.53 6.52
N LEU A 78 -3.49 -1.77 5.99
CA LEU A 78 -3.90 -0.50 6.59
C LEU A 78 -4.46 -0.63 8.03
N PRO A 79 -5.21 -1.67 8.43
CA PRO A 79 -5.60 -1.89 9.82
C PRO A 79 -4.41 -2.01 10.76
N LEU A 80 -3.35 -2.71 10.36
CA LEU A 80 -2.10 -2.80 11.12
C LEU A 80 -1.43 -1.42 11.24
N ARG A 81 -1.42 -0.65 10.15
CA ARG A 81 -0.93 0.73 10.15
C ARG A 81 -1.69 1.62 11.15
N MET A 82 -3.01 1.49 11.18
CA MET A 82 -3.91 2.20 12.11
C MET A 82 -3.69 1.78 13.57
N LEU A 83 -3.41 0.49 13.82
CA LEU A 83 -3.11 -0.01 15.17
C LEU A 83 -1.89 0.69 15.76
N TRP A 84 -0.78 0.77 15.01
CA TRP A 84 0.42 1.43 15.52
C TRP A 84 0.15 2.93 15.71
N TYR A 85 -0.56 3.56 14.77
CA TYR A 85 -0.92 4.97 14.84
C TYR A 85 -1.70 5.33 16.12
N ILE A 86 -2.78 4.58 16.41
CA ILE A 86 -3.61 4.84 17.59
C ILE A 86 -2.86 4.53 18.89
N ALA A 87 -2.01 3.51 18.91
CA ALA A 87 -1.21 3.16 20.09
C ALA A 87 -0.29 4.31 20.51
N LYS A 88 0.40 4.96 19.56
CA LYS A 88 1.24 6.15 19.86
C LYS A 88 0.40 7.33 20.31
N LEU A 89 -0.76 7.54 19.69
CA LEU A 89 -1.67 8.62 20.09
C LEU A 89 -2.16 8.45 21.53
N TYR A 90 -2.52 7.24 21.95
CA TYR A 90 -2.87 6.98 23.34
C TYR A 90 -1.67 7.13 24.26
N ARG A 91 -0.50 6.62 23.88
CA ARG A 91 0.73 6.79 24.67
C ARG A 91 1.07 8.26 24.93
N GLN A 92 0.78 9.17 24.00
CA GLN A 92 0.98 10.62 24.19
C GLN A 92 -0.07 11.28 25.09
N ARG A 93 -1.22 10.64 25.31
CA ARG A 93 -2.34 11.18 26.08
C ARG A 93 -2.41 10.63 27.50
N VAL A 94 -1.98 9.40 27.71
CA VAL A 94 -1.92 8.81 29.04
C VAL A 94 -0.58 9.10 29.70
N ASN A 95 -0.60 9.25 31.03
CA ASN A 95 0.63 9.35 31.82
C ASN A 95 1.47 8.06 31.65
N SER A 96 2.80 8.15 31.67
CA SER A 96 3.70 6.99 31.57
C SER A 96 3.42 5.90 32.61
N ASP A 97 2.91 6.29 33.77
CA ASP A 97 2.60 5.40 34.88
C ASP A 97 1.16 4.85 34.80
N ALA A 98 0.37 5.31 33.82
CA ALA A 98 -1.02 4.89 33.65
C ALA A 98 -1.18 3.36 33.56
N PRO A 99 -0.31 2.59 32.88
CA PRO A 99 -0.38 1.13 32.86
C PRO A 99 -0.21 0.46 34.24
N TYR A 100 0.44 1.13 35.20
CA TYR A 100 0.67 0.59 36.55
C TYR A 100 -0.44 0.96 37.53
N LYS A 101 -1.43 1.77 37.11
CA LYS A 101 -2.55 2.16 37.97
C LYS A 101 -3.49 0.99 38.17
N LYS A 102 -3.89 0.75 39.43
CA LYS A 102 -4.95 -0.21 39.78
C LYS A 102 -6.31 0.19 39.16
N ALA A 103 -6.58 1.49 39.08
CA ALA A 103 -7.82 2.01 38.50
C ALA A 103 -7.76 1.98 36.96
N ARG A 104 -8.87 1.58 36.33
CA ARG A 104 -9.00 1.55 34.86
C ARG A 104 -8.73 2.93 34.25
N VAL A 105 -7.89 2.97 33.22
CA VAL A 105 -7.60 4.18 32.45
C VAL A 105 -8.64 4.32 31.34
N PRO A 106 -9.50 5.35 31.36
CA PRO A 106 -10.46 5.57 30.27
C PRO A 106 -9.73 6.07 29.02
N LEU A 107 -10.03 5.46 27.86
CA LEU A 107 -9.51 5.87 26.56
C LEU A 107 -10.67 6.30 25.66
N PRO A 108 -10.52 7.39 24.89
CA PRO A 108 -11.49 7.77 23.86
C PRO A 108 -11.69 6.65 22.85
N ALA A 109 -12.93 6.35 22.45
CA ALA A 109 -13.18 5.31 21.46
C ALA A 109 -12.68 5.74 20.06
N PRO A 110 -11.84 4.95 19.38
CA PRO A 110 -11.32 5.29 18.07
C PRO A 110 -12.29 4.91 16.94
N HIS A 111 -12.28 5.68 15.86
CA HIS A 111 -12.94 5.36 14.60
C HIS A 111 -11.95 5.62 13.46
N PHE A 112 -11.80 4.64 12.58
CA PHE A 112 -10.80 4.63 11.54
C PHE A 112 -11.44 4.72 10.17
N TYR A 113 -10.97 5.68 9.37
CA TYR A 113 -11.44 5.90 8.02
C TYR A 113 -10.30 6.00 7.03
N VAL A 114 -10.46 5.32 5.89
CA VAL A 114 -9.54 5.42 4.75
C VAL A 114 -10.27 6.07 3.60
N PHE A 115 -9.68 7.09 3.02
CA PHE A 115 -10.13 7.71 1.79
C PHE A 115 -9.24 7.23 0.65
N TYR A 116 -9.75 6.28 -0.11
CA TYR A 116 -9.09 5.75 -1.27
C TYR A 116 -9.31 6.67 -2.47
N ASN A 117 -8.20 7.11 -3.05
CA ASN A 117 -8.18 7.94 -4.24
C ASN A 117 -7.10 7.41 -5.17
N GLY A 118 -6.91 6.09 -5.27
CA GLY A 118 -5.98 5.47 -6.21
C GLY A 118 -6.63 5.18 -7.57
N THR A 119 -5.84 4.62 -8.50
CA THR A 119 -6.27 4.31 -9.88
C THR A 119 -6.82 2.90 -10.07
N SER A 120 -6.59 1.99 -9.11
CA SER A 120 -7.15 0.63 -9.15
C SER A 120 -8.66 0.65 -8.92
N ALA A 121 -9.36 -0.31 -9.52
CA ALA A 121 -10.78 -0.50 -9.25
C ALA A 121 -11.01 -0.81 -7.77
N ALA A 122 -11.97 -0.11 -7.15
CA ALA A 122 -12.32 -0.28 -5.74
C ALA A 122 -13.82 0.02 -5.53
N PRO A 123 -14.51 -0.69 -4.63
CA PRO A 123 -15.91 -0.42 -4.32
C PRO A 123 -16.09 0.95 -3.65
N ASP A 124 -17.31 1.51 -3.70
CA ASP A 124 -17.60 2.82 -3.12
C ASP A 124 -17.33 2.89 -1.60
N LYS A 125 -17.62 1.79 -0.92
CA LYS A 125 -17.40 1.62 0.52
C LYS A 125 -17.10 0.16 0.83
N TRP A 126 -16.12 -0.09 1.69
CA TRP A 126 -15.83 -1.43 2.20
C TRP A 126 -15.27 -1.37 3.63
N THR A 127 -15.12 -2.55 4.23
CA THR A 127 -14.57 -2.71 5.58
C THR A 127 -13.31 -3.54 5.51
N MET A 128 -12.32 -3.16 6.30
CA MET A 128 -11.07 -3.89 6.49
C MET A 128 -10.91 -4.19 7.97
N ARG A 129 -10.48 -5.39 8.33
CA ARG A 129 -10.31 -5.80 9.73
C ARG A 129 -8.88 -6.20 9.97
N LEU A 130 -8.37 -5.87 11.15
CA LEU A 130 -7.09 -6.40 11.58
C LEU A 130 -7.17 -7.91 11.81
N SER A 131 -8.33 -8.42 12.23
CA SER A 131 -8.53 -9.85 12.45
C SER A 131 -8.34 -10.69 11.18
N ASP A 132 -8.57 -10.14 10.00
CA ASP A 132 -8.39 -10.83 8.71
C ASP A 132 -6.92 -11.20 8.46
N SER A 133 -5.97 -10.63 9.22
CA SER A 133 -4.54 -10.92 9.14
C SER A 133 -4.08 -12.06 10.05
N PHE A 134 -4.94 -12.60 10.93
CA PHE A 134 -4.58 -13.71 11.82
C PHE A 134 -4.84 -15.06 11.15
N GLU A 135 -3.92 -16.02 11.31
CA GLU A 135 -4.05 -17.38 10.77
C GLU A 135 -5.24 -18.12 11.40
N GLU A 136 -5.56 -17.79 12.65
CA GLU A 136 -6.70 -18.32 13.39
C GLU A 136 -7.71 -17.20 13.63
N ASN A 137 -9.00 -17.48 13.40
CA ASN A 137 -10.10 -16.51 13.55
C ASN A 137 -10.41 -16.22 15.02
N GLU A 138 -9.48 -15.60 15.72
CA GLU A 138 -9.66 -15.17 17.11
C GLU A 138 -9.99 -13.67 17.18
N HIS A 139 -11.13 -13.34 17.81
CA HIS A 139 -11.54 -11.96 18.07
C HIS A 139 -10.79 -11.30 19.25
N THR A 140 -9.62 -11.84 19.62
CA THR A 140 -8.82 -11.41 20.78
C THR A 140 -8.25 -10.00 20.58
N LEU A 141 -7.99 -9.61 19.33
CA LEU A 141 -7.62 -8.24 18.95
C LEU A 141 -8.40 -7.86 17.69
N GLU A 142 -9.16 -6.76 17.73
CA GLU A 142 -9.90 -6.28 16.57
C GLU A 142 -9.73 -4.77 16.40
N LEU A 143 -9.52 -4.37 15.16
CA LEU A 143 -9.50 -3.00 14.69
C LEU A 143 -10.19 -2.98 13.32
N VAL A 144 -11.32 -2.28 13.27
CA VAL A 144 -12.14 -2.18 12.06
C VAL A 144 -11.94 -0.82 11.41
N VAL A 145 -11.62 -0.83 10.12
CA VAL A 145 -11.45 0.36 9.28
C VAL A 145 -12.59 0.41 8.27
N THR A 146 -13.25 1.56 8.16
CA THR A 146 -14.20 1.82 7.06
C THR A 146 -13.49 2.59 5.97
N ALA A 147 -13.40 2.02 4.78
CA ALA A 147 -12.79 2.66 3.64
C ALA A 147 -13.86 3.16 2.65
N TYR A 148 -13.57 4.30 2.04
CA TYR A 148 -14.42 4.94 1.02
C TYR A 148 -13.59 5.24 -0.22
N ASN A 149 -14.08 4.86 -1.39
CA ASN A 149 -13.52 5.29 -2.66
C ASN A 149 -13.99 6.72 -2.96
N ILE A 150 -13.11 7.68 -2.75
CA ILE A 150 -13.37 9.12 -2.97
C ILE A 150 -12.95 9.60 -4.36
N ASN A 151 -12.57 8.72 -5.30
CA ASN A 151 -12.39 9.12 -6.69
C ASN A 151 -13.68 9.80 -7.19
N TYR A 152 -13.55 10.93 -7.89
CA TYR A 152 -14.72 11.71 -8.29
C TYR A 152 -15.63 10.90 -9.23
N ALA A 153 -16.93 10.88 -8.92
CA ALA A 153 -18.00 10.41 -9.77
C ALA A 153 -19.33 11.02 -9.28
N GLU A 154 -20.33 11.04 -10.15
CA GLU A 154 -21.70 11.41 -9.76
C GLU A 154 -22.30 10.33 -8.83
N ASN A 155 -23.23 10.73 -7.96
CA ASN A 155 -23.98 9.84 -7.06
C ASN A 155 -23.16 9.12 -5.97
N LYS A 156 -21.98 9.64 -5.61
CA LYS A 156 -21.21 9.16 -4.45
C LYS A 156 -21.72 9.77 -3.15
N GLU A 157 -22.43 8.96 -2.36
CA GLU A 157 -23.08 9.36 -1.10
C GLU A 157 -22.18 10.20 -0.17
N LEU A 158 -20.91 9.79 0.04
CA LEU A 158 -20.00 10.52 0.92
C LEU A 158 -19.62 11.90 0.35
N LEU A 159 -19.40 12.00 -0.96
CA LEU A 159 -19.04 13.26 -1.62
C LEU A 159 -20.23 14.22 -1.64
N GLU A 160 -21.45 13.72 -1.78
CA GLU A 160 -22.67 14.53 -1.68
C GLU A 160 -22.88 15.09 -0.27
N LYS A 161 -22.53 14.32 0.76
CA LYS A 161 -22.63 14.76 2.16
C LYS A 161 -21.51 15.69 2.60
N CYS A 162 -20.36 15.69 1.93
CA CYS A 162 -19.18 16.46 2.31
C CYS A 162 -18.64 17.30 1.14
N HIS A 163 -19.07 18.55 1.07
CA HIS A 163 -18.67 19.47 0.00
C HIS A 163 -17.15 19.64 -0.13
N ASP A 164 -16.42 19.89 0.98
CA ASP A 164 -14.96 20.04 0.93
C ASP A 164 -14.25 18.78 0.39
N LEU A 165 -14.75 17.59 0.75
CA LEU A 165 -14.21 16.33 0.25
C LEU A 165 -14.52 16.13 -1.23
N LYS A 166 -15.73 16.52 -1.69
CA LYS A 166 -16.08 16.53 -3.12
C LYS A 166 -15.18 17.48 -3.91
N CYS A 167 -14.96 18.69 -3.42
CA CYS A 167 -14.08 19.67 -4.06
C CYS A 167 -12.63 19.15 -4.17
N TYR A 168 -12.14 18.51 -3.11
CA TYR A 168 -10.85 17.82 -3.13
C TYR A 168 -10.79 16.71 -4.20
N SER A 169 -11.81 15.86 -4.28
CA SER A 169 -11.91 14.80 -5.28
C SER A 169 -11.96 15.35 -6.71
N ILE A 170 -12.73 16.41 -6.95
CA ILE A 170 -12.80 17.09 -8.26
C ILE A 170 -11.43 17.66 -8.64
N PHE A 171 -10.70 18.27 -7.70
CA PHE A 171 -9.36 18.79 -7.97
C PHE A 171 -8.42 17.68 -8.45
N ILE A 172 -8.37 16.54 -7.74
CA ILE A 172 -7.48 15.43 -8.13
C ILE A 172 -7.91 14.82 -9.47
N ASP A 173 -9.22 14.69 -9.70
CA ASP A 173 -9.77 14.23 -10.97
C ASP A 173 -9.36 15.16 -12.13
N ARG A 174 -9.44 16.48 -11.92
CA ARG A 174 -9.01 17.45 -12.93
C ARG A 174 -7.53 17.36 -13.24
N VAL A 175 -6.66 17.20 -12.23
CA VAL A 175 -5.22 16.99 -12.45
C VAL A 175 -5.00 15.73 -13.30
N ARG A 176 -5.70 14.63 -13.02
CA ARG A 176 -5.60 13.39 -13.81
C ARG A 176 -6.06 13.58 -15.24
N HIS A 177 -7.18 14.26 -15.44
CA HIS A 177 -7.73 14.52 -16.76
C HIS A 177 -6.73 15.30 -17.63
N GLU A 178 -6.12 16.37 -17.09
CA GLU A 178 -5.14 17.18 -17.82
C GLU A 178 -3.85 16.38 -18.15
N LEU A 179 -3.41 15.53 -17.22
CA LEU A 179 -2.28 14.62 -17.46
C LEU A 179 -2.59 13.59 -18.57
N ALA A 180 -3.80 13.01 -18.54
CA ALA A 180 -4.26 12.08 -19.57
C ALA A 180 -4.39 12.78 -20.95
N ALA A 181 -4.67 14.08 -20.97
CA ALA A 181 -4.65 14.93 -22.16
C ALA A 181 -3.24 15.31 -22.63
N GLY A 182 -2.17 14.80 -22.00
CA GLY A 182 -0.78 15.00 -22.40
C GLY A 182 -0.12 16.27 -21.83
N GLN A 183 -0.77 16.98 -20.89
CA GLN A 183 -0.13 18.12 -20.24
C GLN A 183 0.95 17.67 -19.24
N THR A 184 1.93 18.55 -19.00
CA THR A 184 2.88 18.36 -17.90
C THR A 184 2.17 18.47 -16.55
N LEU A 185 2.71 17.85 -15.49
CA LEU A 185 2.13 17.92 -14.15
C LEU A 185 1.94 19.36 -13.66
N ARG A 186 2.89 20.25 -13.98
CA ARG A 186 2.79 21.66 -13.61
C ARG A 186 1.61 22.34 -14.30
N GLN A 187 1.44 22.12 -15.60
CA GLN A 187 0.29 22.66 -16.34
C GLN A 187 -1.03 22.08 -15.82
N ALA A 188 -1.08 20.77 -15.56
CA ALA A 188 -2.25 20.10 -15.01
C ALA A 188 -2.67 20.66 -13.65
N VAL A 189 -1.72 20.87 -12.72
CA VAL A 189 -1.99 21.46 -11.40
C VAL A 189 -2.46 22.91 -11.53
N VAL A 190 -1.79 23.73 -12.35
CA VAL A 190 -2.18 25.14 -12.55
C VAL A 190 -3.58 25.23 -13.16
N SER A 191 -3.89 24.39 -14.16
CA SER A 191 -5.21 24.29 -14.77
C SER A 191 -6.27 23.88 -13.74
N ALA A 192 -6.00 22.85 -12.94
CA ALA A 192 -6.91 22.36 -11.91
C ALA A 192 -7.18 23.42 -10.82
N ILE A 193 -6.15 24.15 -10.36
CA ILE A 193 -6.33 25.25 -9.41
C ILE A 193 -7.22 26.34 -10.00
N ARG A 194 -7.00 26.71 -11.27
CA ARG A 194 -7.82 27.72 -11.96
C ARG A 194 -9.28 27.26 -12.05
N TYR A 195 -9.51 26.04 -12.51
CA TYR A 195 -10.83 25.44 -12.59
C TYR A 195 -11.54 25.46 -11.22
N CYS A 196 -10.83 25.08 -10.15
CA CYS A 196 -11.37 25.11 -8.80
C CYS A 196 -11.76 26.52 -8.36
N LYS A 197 -10.95 27.55 -8.63
CA LYS A 197 -11.28 28.95 -8.32
C LYS A 197 -12.49 29.46 -9.10
N GLU A 198 -12.61 29.10 -10.38
CA GLU A 198 -13.71 29.53 -11.26
C GLU A 198 -15.04 28.86 -10.91
N ASN A 199 -15.02 27.67 -10.30
CA ASN A 199 -16.20 26.86 -9.97
C ASN A 199 -16.52 26.83 -8.46
N ASP A 200 -15.95 27.76 -7.69
CA ASP A 200 -16.08 27.88 -6.23
C ASP A 200 -15.74 26.61 -5.43
N LEU A 201 -14.68 25.90 -5.83
CA LEU A 201 -14.21 24.67 -5.22
C LEU A 201 -12.95 24.93 -4.38
N LEU A 202 -13.06 24.87 -3.05
CA LEU A 202 -11.94 25.17 -2.14
C LEU A 202 -11.29 26.54 -2.42
N THR A 203 -12.08 27.52 -2.86
CA THR A 203 -11.62 28.85 -3.26
C THR A 203 -10.83 29.53 -2.15
N ASP A 204 -11.30 29.42 -0.91
CA ASP A 204 -10.64 30.01 0.26
C ASP A 204 -9.26 29.41 0.50
N TYR A 205 -9.08 28.11 0.25
CA TYR A 205 -7.81 27.42 0.36
C TYR A 205 -6.85 27.86 -0.75
N PHE A 206 -7.29 27.78 -2.01
CA PHE A 206 -6.47 28.15 -3.17
C PHE A 206 -6.20 29.66 -3.29
N ALA A 207 -6.97 30.51 -2.59
CA ALA A 207 -6.71 31.93 -2.47
C ALA A 207 -5.61 32.25 -1.46
N ARG A 208 -5.47 31.43 -0.41
CA ARG A 208 -4.47 31.63 0.66
C ARG A 208 -3.14 30.95 0.40
N LYS A 209 -3.13 29.91 -0.42
CA LYS A 209 -1.93 29.12 -0.75
C LYS A 209 -1.34 29.54 -2.07
N GLU A 210 -0.01 29.67 -2.11
CA GLU A 210 0.70 29.90 -3.36
C GLU A 210 0.58 28.68 -4.27
N GLN A 211 0.43 28.92 -5.58
CA GLN A 211 0.30 27.83 -6.55
C GLN A 211 1.53 26.91 -6.53
N GLU A 212 2.71 27.46 -6.26
CA GLU A 212 3.96 26.70 -6.18
C GLU A 212 3.96 25.76 -4.96
N GLU A 213 3.41 26.16 -3.81
CA GLU A 213 3.26 25.26 -2.65
C GLU A 213 2.32 24.09 -2.96
N VAL A 214 1.19 24.37 -3.62
CA VAL A 214 0.23 23.32 -4.02
C VAL A 214 0.87 22.39 -5.03
N PHE A 215 1.59 22.94 -6.02
CA PHE A 215 2.34 22.16 -6.99
C PHE A 215 3.38 21.27 -6.30
N ASP A 216 4.17 21.80 -5.38
CA ASP A 216 5.17 21.05 -4.62
C ASP A 216 4.55 19.84 -3.87
N MET A 217 3.41 20.05 -3.22
CA MET A 217 2.70 18.99 -2.49
C MET A 217 2.18 17.90 -3.43
N VAL A 218 1.64 18.28 -4.58
CA VAL A 218 1.14 17.33 -5.59
C VAL A 218 2.31 16.61 -6.28
N ASN A 219 3.33 17.35 -6.73
CA ASN A 219 4.51 16.83 -7.41
C ASN A 219 5.25 15.80 -6.56
N PHE A 220 5.52 16.13 -5.30
CA PHE A 220 6.18 15.20 -4.38
C PHE A 220 5.42 13.88 -4.29
N LYS A 221 4.10 13.93 -4.13
CA LYS A 221 3.26 12.74 -4.02
C LYS A 221 3.20 11.95 -5.33
N TRP A 222 3.12 12.64 -6.46
CA TRP A 222 3.09 12.01 -7.78
C TRP A 222 4.39 11.30 -8.12
N ASP A 223 5.53 11.93 -7.86
CA ASP A 223 6.86 11.36 -8.06
C ASP A 223 7.04 10.09 -7.22
N TRP A 224 6.59 10.09 -5.96
CA TRP A 224 6.63 8.91 -5.09
C TRP A 224 5.77 7.76 -5.60
N ASN A 225 4.53 8.04 -6.04
CA ASN A 225 3.67 7.01 -6.61
C ASN A 225 4.30 6.41 -7.87
N ARG A 226 4.85 7.25 -8.76
CA ARG A 226 5.52 6.80 -9.98
C ARG A 226 6.75 5.95 -9.68
N ALA A 227 7.56 6.35 -8.71
CA ALA A 227 8.73 5.58 -8.29
C ALA A 227 8.34 4.21 -7.73
N MET A 228 7.22 4.13 -6.99
CA MET A 228 6.72 2.85 -6.48
C MET A 228 6.23 1.94 -7.61
N GLU A 229 5.46 2.47 -8.57
CA GLU A 229 5.01 1.72 -9.75
C GLU A 229 6.17 1.14 -10.55
N VAL A 230 7.21 1.95 -10.81
CA VAL A 230 8.41 1.50 -11.53
C VAL A 230 9.11 0.37 -10.77
N ARG A 231 9.29 0.50 -9.45
CA ARG A 231 9.90 -0.56 -8.62
C ARG A 231 9.10 -1.86 -8.65
N VAL A 232 7.77 -1.77 -8.64
CA VAL A 232 6.90 -2.95 -8.75
C VAL A 232 7.06 -3.60 -10.12
N ALA A 233 7.08 -2.81 -11.20
CA ALA A 233 7.28 -3.32 -12.56
C ALA A 233 8.66 -3.99 -12.72
N GLU A 234 9.73 -3.35 -12.22
CA GLU A 234 11.09 -3.90 -12.21
C GLU A 234 11.16 -5.21 -11.42
N ALA A 235 10.55 -5.28 -10.23
CA ALA A 235 10.52 -6.50 -9.43
C ALA A 235 9.76 -7.65 -10.12
N VAL A 236 8.68 -7.35 -10.84
CA VAL A 236 7.95 -8.34 -11.65
C VAL A 236 8.82 -8.82 -12.82
N GLU A 237 9.51 -7.91 -13.51
CA GLU A 237 10.42 -8.26 -14.61
C GLU A 237 11.59 -9.13 -14.12
N GLU A 238 12.17 -8.80 -12.96
CA GLU A 238 13.21 -9.60 -12.32
C GLU A 238 12.71 -10.99 -11.92
N ALA A 239 11.54 -11.09 -11.28
CA ALA A 239 10.94 -12.37 -10.91
C ALA A 239 10.67 -13.27 -12.13
N VAL A 240 10.20 -12.68 -13.25
CA VAL A 240 10.02 -13.41 -14.52
C VAL A 240 11.36 -13.88 -15.08
N LYS A 241 12.39 -13.03 -15.07
CA LYS A 241 13.75 -13.42 -15.52
C LYS A 241 14.33 -14.55 -14.67
N GLU A 242 14.15 -14.51 -13.35
CA GLU A 242 14.60 -15.58 -12.44
C GLU A 242 13.84 -16.87 -12.70
N ALA A 243 12.52 -16.83 -12.84
CA ALA A 243 11.70 -18.00 -13.16
C ALA A 243 12.11 -18.63 -14.51
N VAL A 244 12.41 -17.83 -15.54
CA VAL A 244 12.90 -18.32 -16.84
C VAL A 244 14.29 -18.95 -16.70
N LYS A 245 15.20 -18.35 -15.93
CA LYS A 245 16.53 -18.92 -15.68
C LYS A 245 16.43 -20.26 -14.95
N GLU A 246 15.63 -20.35 -13.89
CA GLU A 246 15.41 -21.60 -13.17
C GLU A 246 14.77 -22.69 -14.04
N ALA A 247 13.81 -22.32 -14.89
CA ALA A 247 13.20 -23.27 -15.83
C ALA A 247 14.25 -23.78 -16.85
N THR A 248 15.13 -22.89 -17.33
CA THR A 248 16.19 -23.24 -18.28
C THR A 248 17.25 -24.12 -17.63
N THR A 249 17.70 -23.81 -16.41
CA THR A 249 18.69 -24.64 -15.70
C THR A 249 18.13 -26.03 -15.41
N LYS A 250 16.90 -26.14 -14.89
CA LYS A 250 16.23 -27.43 -14.67
C LYS A 250 16.02 -28.21 -15.96
N ALA A 251 15.74 -27.54 -17.08
CA ALA A 251 15.63 -28.19 -18.39
C ALA A 251 16.99 -28.70 -18.90
N THR A 252 18.08 -27.92 -18.73
CA THR A 252 19.43 -28.35 -19.10
C THR A 252 19.93 -29.51 -18.24
N GLU A 253 19.68 -29.49 -16.93
CA GLU A 253 20.04 -30.58 -16.01
C GLU A 253 19.30 -31.88 -16.38
N LYS A 254 17.99 -31.80 -16.65
CA LYS A 254 17.22 -32.95 -17.13
C LYS A 254 17.72 -33.47 -18.48
N ALA A 255 18.12 -32.58 -19.39
CA ALA A 255 18.65 -32.98 -20.69
C ALA A 255 20.05 -33.63 -20.58
N THR A 256 20.90 -33.15 -19.68
CA THR A 256 22.20 -33.78 -19.40
C THR A 256 22.02 -35.14 -18.74
N ASP A 257 21.12 -35.26 -17.77
CA ASP A 257 20.82 -36.52 -17.11
C ASP A 257 20.25 -37.56 -18.08
N ALA A 258 19.39 -37.13 -19.02
CA ALA A 258 18.86 -38.00 -20.06
C ALA A 258 19.97 -38.52 -21.00
N LYS A 259 20.88 -37.64 -21.45
CA LYS A 259 22.02 -38.04 -22.29
C LYS A 259 22.98 -38.99 -21.55
N THR A 260 23.29 -38.72 -20.29
CA THR A 260 24.12 -39.61 -19.46
C THR A 260 23.44 -40.96 -19.29
N THR A 261 22.13 -40.99 -19.09
CA THR A 261 21.35 -42.24 -19.00
C THR A 261 21.38 -43.03 -20.30
N GLU A 262 21.24 -42.38 -21.45
CA GLU A 262 21.33 -43.01 -22.78
C GLU A 262 22.71 -43.64 -23.03
N VAL A 263 23.79 -42.91 -22.74
CA VAL A 263 25.17 -43.44 -22.87
C VAL A 263 25.38 -44.66 -21.96
N VAL A 264 24.91 -44.59 -20.70
CA VAL A 264 25.00 -45.72 -19.77
C VAL A 264 24.22 -46.93 -20.29
N LEU A 265 23.00 -46.74 -20.82
CA LEU A 265 22.18 -47.82 -21.36
C LEU A 265 22.85 -48.53 -22.54
N ASN A 266 23.41 -47.77 -23.49
CA ASN A 266 24.10 -48.34 -24.65
C ASN A 266 25.30 -49.20 -24.21
N MET A 267 26.12 -48.72 -23.28
CA MET A 267 27.28 -49.47 -22.78
C MET A 267 26.89 -50.68 -21.93
N LEU A 268 25.76 -50.61 -21.20
CA LEU A 268 25.23 -51.75 -20.46
C LEU A 268 24.75 -52.86 -21.40
N GLN A 269 24.14 -52.51 -22.54
CA GLN A 269 23.74 -53.48 -23.57
C GLN A 269 24.94 -54.17 -24.23
N GLU A 270 26.09 -53.49 -24.31
CA GLU A 270 27.36 -54.06 -24.79
C GLU A 270 28.13 -54.86 -23.72
N HIS A 271 27.56 -55.03 -22.51
CA HIS A 271 28.17 -55.75 -21.38
C HIS A 271 29.53 -55.19 -20.91
N GLU A 272 29.74 -53.87 -21.01
CA GLU A 272 30.97 -53.21 -20.56
C GLU A 272 31.08 -53.11 -19.02
N PRO A 273 32.23 -53.39 -18.39
CA PRO A 273 32.36 -53.36 -16.93
C PRO A 273 31.88 -52.04 -16.29
N TYR A 274 31.17 -52.12 -15.17
CA TYR A 274 30.55 -50.94 -14.53
C TYR A 274 31.54 -49.85 -14.16
N GLU A 275 32.78 -50.21 -13.79
CA GLU A 275 33.86 -49.27 -13.51
C GLU A 275 34.27 -48.49 -14.77
N LYS A 276 34.22 -49.13 -15.94
CA LYS A 276 34.51 -48.50 -17.24
C LYS A 276 33.35 -47.60 -17.67
N ILE A 277 32.10 -48.04 -17.51
CA ILE A 277 30.91 -47.22 -17.78
C ILE A 277 30.89 -45.96 -16.89
N SER A 278 31.14 -46.12 -15.59
CA SER A 278 31.20 -45.01 -14.63
C SER A 278 32.25 -43.97 -15.03
N ARG A 279 33.43 -44.41 -15.50
CA ARG A 279 34.50 -43.53 -15.97
C ARG A 279 34.13 -42.80 -17.26
N LEU A 280 33.59 -43.51 -18.26
CA LEU A 280 33.31 -42.95 -19.59
C LEU A 280 32.05 -42.07 -19.60
N ALA A 281 30.99 -42.48 -18.92
CA ALA A 281 29.78 -41.68 -18.75
C ALA A 281 29.93 -40.59 -17.66
N SER A 282 31.10 -40.51 -17.02
CA SER A 282 31.41 -39.55 -15.94
C SER A 282 30.32 -39.51 -14.86
N THR A 283 29.79 -40.68 -14.48
CA THR A 283 28.71 -40.82 -13.50
C THR A 283 29.09 -41.81 -12.40
N PRO A 284 28.65 -41.64 -11.14
CA PRO A 284 29.02 -42.54 -10.06
C PRO A 284 28.61 -44.01 -10.32
N LEU A 285 29.43 -44.96 -9.87
CA LEU A 285 29.16 -46.41 -9.95
C LEU A 285 27.78 -46.80 -9.40
N GLU A 286 27.33 -46.15 -8.32
CA GLU A 286 26.00 -46.36 -7.74
C GLU A 286 24.88 -46.00 -8.73
N ASN A 287 25.05 -44.92 -9.50
CA ASN A 287 24.08 -44.51 -10.51
C ASN A 287 24.02 -45.50 -11.69
N VAL A 288 25.17 -46.01 -12.14
CA VAL A 288 25.25 -47.07 -13.16
C VAL A 288 24.50 -48.32 -12.71
N ARG A 289 24.77 -48.80 -11.48
CA ARG A 289 24.10 -49.97 -10.90
C ARG A 289 22.58 -49.76 -10.78
N ARG A 290 22.15 -48.57 -10.40
CA ARG A 290 20.73 -48.20 -10.32
C ARG A 290 20.06 -48.27 -11.70
N ILE A 291 20.67 -47.67 -12.74
CA ILE A 291 20.15 -47.71 -14.12
C ILE A 291 20.09 -49.14 -14.65
N ALA A 292 21.13 -49.95 -14.43
CA ALA A 292 21.17 -51.35 -14.83
C ALA A 292 20.04 -52.17 -14.19
N LYS A 293 19.81 -51.99 -12.87
CA LYS A 293 18.74 -52.66 -12.13
C LYS A 293 17.34 -52.25 -12.61
N MET A 294 17.12 -50.96 -12.86
CA MET A 294 15.83 -50.45 -13.32
C MET A 294 15.45 -50.93 -14.73
N ASN A 295 16.45 -51.21 -15.58
CA ASN A 295 16.25 -51.63 -16.97
C ASN A 295 16.47 -53.12 -17.21
N ASN A 296 16.61 -53.93 -16.14
CA ASN A 296 16.89 -55.37 -16.21
C ASN A 296 18.16 -55.73 -17.02
N LEU A 297 19.16 -54.84 -17.03
CA LEU A 297 20.46 -55.04 -17.68
C LEU A 297 21.58 -55.34 -16.66
N ALA A 298 21.22 -55.74 -15.45
CA ALA A 298 22.18 -56.03 -14.41
C ALA A 298 22.87 -57.38 -14.67
N TYR A 299 24.19 -57.36 -14.80
CA TYR A 299 25.06 -58.54 -14.77
C TYR A 299 26.05 -58.42 -13.61
N ASN A 300 26.63 -59.58 -13.27
CA ASN A 300 27.57 -59.74 -12.16
C ASN A 300 28.97 -59.27 -12.54
#